data_AF-A0A838VPN8-F1
#
_entry.id   AF-A0A838VPN8-F1
#
_cell.length_a   1.000
_cell.length_b   1.000
_cell.length_c   1.000
_cell.angle_alpha   90.00
_cell.angle_beta   90.00
_cell.angle_gamma   90.00
#
_symmetry.space_group_name_H-M   'P 1'
#
loop_
_entity.id
_entity.type
_entity.pdbx_description
1 polymer ?
#
loop_
_entity_poly.entity_id
_entity_poly.type
_entity_poly.pdbx_seq_one_letter_code
_entity_poly.pdbx_strand_id
1 'polypeptide(L)'
;MHDSVIKPTTLEEAWQQGLQQGLAQVALNILREGIDIAQVAKLTGLPIERIVSLQNNDLDDQTLVKDFLELSESSLNKIWLDPQEDEAWKNL
;
A
#
# COMPACT_ATOMS: atom_id res chain seq x y z
N MET A 1 -2.45 33.61 -10.61
CA MET A 1 -1.83 33.44 -9.28
C MET A 1 -2.78 32.56 -8.49
N HIS A 2 -2.35 31.38 -8.06
CA HIS A 2 -3.21 30.49 -7.28
C HIS A 2 -3.13 30.97 -5.84
N ASP A 3 -4.14 31.71 -5.40
CA ASP A 3 -4.29 32.06 -4.00
C ASP A 3 -4.41 30.77 -3.21
N SER A 4 -3.32 30.41 -2.51
CA SER A 4 -3.29 29.27 -1.62
C SER A 4 -4.23 29.59 -0.46
N VAL A 5 -5.45 29.08 -0.52
CA VAL A 5 -6.47 29.20 0.53
C VAL A 5 -6.01 28.33 1.71
N ILE A 6 -5.02 28.81 2.45
CA ILE A 6 -4.66 28.22 3.74
C ILE A 6 -5.80 28.56 4.69
N LYS A 7 -6.70 27.61 4.90
CA LYS A 7 -7.75 27.74 5.90
C LYS A 7 -7.07 27.85 7.27
N PRO A 8 -7.34 28.91 8.06
CA PRO A 8 -6.81 28.99 9.40
C PRO A 8 -7.37 27.81 10.21
N THR A 9 -6.49 26.88 10.57
CA THR A 9 -6.80 25.78 11.47
C THR A 9 -6.66 26.28 12.89
N THR A 10 -7.59 25.91 13.76
CA THR A 10 -7.46 26.21 15.19
C THR A 10 -6.31 25.40 15.79
N LEU A 11 -5.75 25.88 16.90
CA LEU A 11 -4.70 25.17 17.63
C LEU A 11 -5.16 23.76 18.06
N GLU A 12 -6.43 23.63 18.43
CA GLU A 12 -7.03 22.34 18.82
C GLU A 12 -7.08 21.37 17.65
N GLU A 13 -7.55 21.80 16.48
CA GLU A 13 -7.57 20.96 15.27
C GLU A 13 -6.16 20.51 14.87
N ALA A 14 -5.17 21.42 14.91
CA ALA A 14 -3.79 21.08 14.60
C ALA A 14 -3.21 20.06 15.59
N TRP A 15 -3.53 20.19 16.89
CA TRP A 15 -3.15 19.22 17.91
C TRP A 15 -3.78 17.85 17.68
N GLN A 16 -5.08 17.81 17.38
CA GLN A 16 -5.79 16.56 17.08
C GLN A 16 -5.21 15.86 15.85
N GLN A 17 -4.90 16.61 14.80
CA GLN A 17 -4.24 16.07 13.60
C GLN A 17 -2.86 15.48 13.93
N GLY A 18 -2.04 16.21 14.69
CA GLY A 18 -0.71 15.73 15.11
C GLY A 18 -0.80 14.45 15.96
N LEU A 19 -1.74 14.38 16.89
CA LEU A 19 -1.98 13.18 17.68
C LEU A 19 -2.39 12.00 16.80
N GLN A 20 -3.32 12.19 15.87
CA GLN A 20 -3.76 11.14 14.95
C GLN A 20 -2.61 10.63 14.06
N GLN A 21 -1.77 11.54 13.54
CA GLN A 21 -0.60 11.18 12.75
C GLN A 21 0.43 10.40 13.58
N GLY A 22 0.69 10.84 14.82
CA GLY A 22 1.59 10.13 15.74
C GLY A 22 1.12 8.71 16.04
N LEU A 23 -0.16 8.53 16.36
CA LEU A 23 -0.74 7.20 16.60
C LEU A 23 -0.67 6.30 15.37
N ALA A 24 -0.92 6.84 14.17
CA ALA A 24 -0.79 6.09 12.93
C ALA A 24 0.66 5.63 12.68
N GLN A 25 1.65 6.49 12.94
CA GLN A 25 3.06 6.14 12.78
C GLN A 25 3.50 5.05 13.78
N VAL A 26 3.05 5.15 15.04
CA VAL A 26 3.33 4.12 16.04
C VAL A 26 2.69 2.79 15.64
N ALA A 27 1.45 2.80 15.17
CA ALA A 27 0.79 1.59 14.67
C ALA A 27 1.57 0.94 13.53
N LEU A 28 2.02 1.71 12.53
CA LEU A 28 2.84 1.21 11.43
C LEU A 28 4.14 0.58 11.90
N ASN A 29 4.85 1.23 12.82
CA ASN A 29 6.10 0.70 13.36
C ASN A 29 5.88 -0.65 14.06
N ILE A 30 4.82 -0.76 14.86
CA ILE A 30 4.43 -1.99 15.57
C ILE A 30 4.05 -3.10 14.56
N LEU A 31 3.29 -2.77 13.51
CA LEU A 31 2.93 -3.74 12.47
C LEU A 31 4.15 -4.27 11.73
N ARG A 32 5.13 -3.42 11.44
CA ARG A 32 6.41 -3.81 10.79
C ARG A 32 7.25 -4.75 11.66
N GLU A 33 7.07 -4.72 12.97
CA GLU A 33 7.68 -5.68 13.91
C GLU A 33 6.92 -7.03 13.94
N GLY A 34 5.85 -7.20 13.16
CA GLY A 34 5.10 -8.45 13.03
C GLY A 34 4.09 -8.68 14.14
N ILE A 35 3.72 -7.64 14.89
CA ILE A 35 2.72 -7.72 15.96
C ILE A 35 1.30 -7.77 15.35
N ASP A 36 0.45 -8.61 15.92
CA ASP A 36 -0.94 -8.81 15.48
C ASP A 36 -1.79 -7.52 15.56
N ILE A 37 -2.72 -7.38 14.61
CA ILE A 37 -3.64 -6.24 14.48
C ILE A 37 -4.45 -5.99 15.75
N ALA A 38 -4.95 -7.03 16.42
CA ALA A 38 -5.73 -6.87 17.64
C ALA A 38 -4.88 -6.30 18.79
N GLN A 39 -3.62 -6.73 18.89
CA GLN A 39 -2.66 -6.21 19.84
C GLN A 39 -2.23 -4.77 19.50
N VAL A 40 -2.07 -4.43 18.22
CA VAL A 40 -1.83 -3.05 17.76
C VAL A 40 -3.00 -2.14 18.15
N ALA A 41 -4.24 -2.59 17.95
CA ALA A 41 -5.45 -1.85 18.33
C ALA A 41 -5.49 -1.57 19.83
N LYS A 42 -5.12 -2.56 20.64
CA LYS A 42 -5.04 -2.41 22.10
C LYS A 42 -3.96 -1.39 22.53
N LEU A 43 -2.80 -1.39 21.87
CA LEU A 43 -1.67 -0.51 22.23
C LEU A 43 -1.87 0.95 21.79
N THR A 44 -2.49 1.14 20.63
CA THR A 44 -2.63 2.47 20.01
C THR A 44 -3.99 3.10 20.25
N GLY A 45 -5.00 2.32 20.65
CA GLY A 45 -6.39 2.77 20.76
C GLY A 45 -7.04 3.06 19.41
N LEU A 46 -6.37 2.77 18.29
CA LEU A 46 -6.94 2.94 16.96
C LEU A 46 -7.95 1.82 16.67
N PRO A 47 -9.02 2.12 15.92
CA PRO A 47 -9.96 1.11 15.47
C PRO A 47 -9.28 0.14 14.49
N ILE A 48 -9.72 -1.13 14.52
CA ILE A 48 -9.14 -2.20 13.70
C ILE A 48 -9.17 -1.84 12.22
N GLU A 49 -10.26 -1.26 11.74
CA GLU A 49 -10.44 -0.84 10.34
C GLU A 49 -9.38 0.17 9.90
N ARG A 50 -8.98 1.08 10.82
CA ARG A 50 -7.91 2.05 10.56
C ARG A 50 -6.55 1.37 10.48
N ILE A 51 -6.28 0.39 11.33
CA ILE A 51 -5.02 -0.35 11.35
C ILE A 51 -4.87 -1.21 10.09
N VAL A 52 -5.94 -1.91 9.67
CA VAL A 52 -5.96 -2.65 8.40
C VAL A 52 -5.70 -1.73 7.22
N SER A 53 -6.33 -0.55 7.22
CA SER A 53 -6.07 0.45 6.17
C SER A 53 -4.62 0.89 6.18
N LEU A 54 -4.03 1.16 7.34
CA LEU A 54 -2.61 1.53 7.46
C LEU A 54 -1.69 0.43 6.93
N GLN A 55 -1.93 -0.83 7.30
CA GLN A 55 -1.17 -1.98 6.82
C GLN A 55 -1.21 -2.10 5.30
N ASN A 56 -2.40 -1.98 4.69
CA ASN A 56 -2.56 -2.10 3.25
C ASN A 56 -1.94 -0.94 2.47
N ASN A 57 -1.90 0.27 3.04
CA ASN A 57 -1.24 1.43 2.41
C ASN A 57 0.29 1.43 2.63
N ASP A 58 0.78 0.71 3.64
CA ASP A 58 2.22 0.58 3.93
C ASP A 58 2.90 -0.53 3.12
N LEU A 59 2.12 -1.47 2.57
CA LEU A 59 2.59 -2.41 1.56
C LEU A 59 2.86 -1.63 0.26
N ASP A 60 4.08 -1.10 0.17
CA ASP A 60 4.62 -0.28 -0.91
C ASP A 60 4.16 -0.79 -2.29
N ASP A 61 3.73 0.12 -3.17
CA ASP A 61 3.22 -0.15 -4.53
C ASP A 61 4.18 -1.05 -5.34
N GLN A 62 5.48 -0.99 -5.04
CA GLN A 62 6.50 -1.85 -5.66
C GLN A 62 6.31 -3.35 -5.33
N THR A 63 5.81 -3.67 -4.15
CA THR A 63 5.53 -5.05 -3.72
C THR A 63 4.31 -5.60 -4.47
N LEU A 64 3.27 -4.78 -4.61
CA LEU A 64 2.07 -5.14 -5.38
C LEU A 64 2.36 -5.30 -6.88
N VAL A 65 3.19 -4.43 -7.45
CA VAL A 65 3.64 -4.55 -8.85
C VAL A 65 4.48 -5.81 -9.04
N LYS A 66 5.37 -6.13 -8.10
CA LYS A 66 6.19 -7.35 -8.16
C LYS A 66 5.32 -8.62 -8.10
N ASP A 67 4.40 -8.69 -7.14
CA ASP A 67 3.50 -9.85 -7.00
C ASP A 67 2.61 -10.01 -8.25
N PHE A 68 2.13 -8.90 -8.82
CA PHE A 68 1.39 -8.92 -10.09
C PHE A 68 2.25 -9.39 -11.26
N LEU A 69 3.50 -8.93 -11.38
CA LEU A 69 4.41 -9.36 -12.44
C LEU A 69 4.71 -10.85 -12.34
N GLU A 70 5.01 -11.38 -11.14
CA GLU A 70 5.26 -12.81 -10.93
C GLU A 70 4.03 -13.68 -11.27
N LEU A 71 2.83 -13.23 -10.92
CA LEU A 71 1.57 -13.88 -11.32
C LEU A 71 1.34 -13.79 -12.84
N SER A 72 1.73 -12.68 -13.48
CA SER A 72 1.62 -12.52 -14.93
C SER A 72 2.63 -13.38 -15.68
N GLU A 73 3.88 -13.48 -15.25
CA GLU A 73 4.93 -14.28 -15.90
C GLU A 73 4.60 -15.77 -15.85
N SER A 74 4.12 -16.26 -14.70
CA SER A 74 3.65 -17.65 -14.58
C SER A 74 2.40 -17.95 -15.43
N SER A 75 1.60 -16.93 -15.74
CA SER A 75 0.43 -17.02 -16.63
C SER A 75 0.79 -16.87 -18.11
N LEU A 76 1.78 -16.02 -18.42
CA LEU A 76 2.30 -15.75 -19.78
C LEU A 76 3.20 -16.87 -20.29
N ASN A 77 3.83 -17.66 -19.40
CA ASN A 77 4.53 -18.89 -19.79
C ASN A 77 3.62 -19.96 -20.42
N LYS A 78 2.29 -19.80 -20.36
CA LYS A 78 1.32 -20.63 -21.09
C LYS A 78 0.91 -20.07 -22.46
N ILE A 79 1.36 -18.85 -22.79
CA ILE A 79 1.01 -18.12 -24.02
C ILE A 79 2.24 -17.97 -24.93
N TRP A 80 3.37 -18.62 -24.61
CA TRP A 80 4.42 -18.80 -25.60
C TRP A 80 3.93 -19.83 -26.61
N LEU A 81 3.71 -19.32 -27.81
CA LEU A 81 3.30 -20.01 -29.02
C LEU A 81 4.11 -21.30 -29.21
N ASP A 82 3.46 -22.35 -29.70
CA ASP A 82 4.12 -23.60 -30.09
C ASP A 82 5.31 -23.25 -31.03
N PRO A 83 6.49 -23.89 -30.92
CA PRO A 83 7.65 -23.60 -31.77
C PRO A 83 7.36 -23.50 -33.28
N GLN A 84 6.25 -24.09 -33.75
CA GLN A 84 5.81 -23.99 -35.15
C GLN A 84 5.23 -22.61 -35.53
N GLU A 85 4.67 -21.85 -34.59
CA GLU A 85 4.06 -20.54 -34.85
C GLU A 85 5.08 -19.40 -34.93
N ASP A 86 6.28 -19.57 -34.37
CA ASP A 86 7.38 -18.58 -34.41
C ASP A 86 8.05 -18.50 -35.80
N GLU A 87 7.95 -19.56 -36.61
CA GLU A 87 8.50 -19.61 -37.98
C GLU A 87 7.60 -18.92 -39.02
N ALA A 88 6.31 -18.69 -38.72
CA ALA A 88 5.38 -18.04 -39.65
C ALA A 88 5.67 -16.54 -39.85
N TRP A 89 6.36 -15.91 -38.88
CA TRP A 89 6.67 -14.48 -38.90
C TRP A 89 8.02 -14.15 -39.56
N LYS A 90 8.84 -15.17 -39.88
CA LYS A 90 10.14 -14.99 -40.54
C LYS A 90 10.04 -14.82 -42.06
N ASN A 91 8.85 -15.01 -42.65
CA ASN A 91 8.62 -14.95 -44.10
C ASN A 91 7.71 -13.77 -44.53
N LEU A 92 7.52 -12.76 -43.67
CA LEU A 92 6.91 -11.46 -44.01
C LEU A 92 8.00 -10.39 -44.16
#